data_AF-A0A0S2DQP9-F1
#
_entry.id   AF-A0A0S2DQP9-F1
#
_cell.length_a   1.000
_cell.length_b   1.000
_cell.length_c   1.000
_cell.angle_alpha   90.00
_cell.angle_beta   90.00
_cell.angle_gamma   90.00
#
_symmetry.space_group_name_H-M   'P 1'
#
loop_
_entity.id
_entity.type
_entity.pdbx_description
1 polymer ?
#
loop_
_entity_poly.entity_id
_entity_poly.type
_entity_poly.pdbx_seq_one_letter_code
_entity_poly.pdbx_strand_id
1 'polypeptide(L)'
;MRLMPLAAIASIVFLAACTAPDQNKDAAAPPPAEVAPAAGADAGAPPATDPAAPPSAKIGADQVGKLSPVPAFKGFGEHWSIDIQSTGEMNHKVDLTWGSGGEKASGTARYNGQPADAPSTLIVLSGELNTKDGAKPMTIEISRKECIDDGDNKHMQSVAVHVDGLDKFDGGCGDLAVY
;
A
#
# COMPACT_ATOMS: atom_id res chain seq x y z
N MET A 1 24.44 2.87 42.40
CA MET A 1 25.00 4.23 42.24
C MET A 1 26.38 4.13 41.61
N ARG A 2 26.49 4.22 40.28
CA ARG A 2 27.78 4.45 39.59
C ARG A 2 27.53 5.41 38.43
N LEU A 3 28.37 6.44 38.40
CA LEU A 3 28.30 7.66 37.64
C LEU A 3 28.46 7.45 36.12
N MET A 4 27.72 8.26 35.36
CA MET A 4 28.02 8.63 33.97
C MET A 4 29.28 9.51 33.89
N PRO A 5 29.89 9.60 32.68
CA PRO A 5 30.33 10.89 32.19
C PRO A 5 29.78 11.22 30.79
N LEU A 6 29.45 12.50 30.63
CA LEU A 6 29.12 13.20 29.38
C LEU A 6 30.36 13.39 28.48
N ALA A 7 30.13 13.38 27.16
CA ALA A 7 30.78 14.24 26.15
C ALA A 7 29.89 14.17 24.87
N ALA A 8 29.19 15.18 24.36
CA ALA A 8 29.49 16.57 24.00
C ALA A 8 30.26 16.73 22.66
N ILE A 9 29.52 17.25 21.65
CA ILE A 9 29.90 18.34 20.70
C ILE A 9 30.18 17.99 19.21
N ALA A 10 29.43 18.76 18.38
CA ALA A 10 29.71 19.39 17.07
C ALA A 10 29.71 18.59 15.75
N SER A 11 28.63 18.83 14.98
CA SER A 11 28.57 19.54 13.68
C SER A 11 29.78 19.52 12.73
N ILE A 12 29.54 19.23 11.43
CA ILE A 12 30.00 20.02 10.26
C ILE A 12 29.08 19.75 9.02
N VAL A 13 28.42 20.82 8.59
CA VAL A 13 28.19 21.39 7.23
C VAL A 13 28.05 20.47 6.00
N PHE A 14 26.89 20.56 5.32
CA PHE A 14 26.73 20.33 3.88
C PHE A 14 26.60 21.66 3.12
N LEU A 15 27.42 21.85 2.08
CA LEU A 15 27.35 22.96 1.12
C LEU A 15 27.74 22.45 -0.28
N ALA A 16 26.79 22.46 -1.21
CA ALA A 16 26.98 22.52 -2.67
C ALA A 16 25.62 22.90 -3.32
N ALA A 17 25.42 24.18 -3.68
CA ALA A 17 25.33 24.72 -5.04
C ALA A 17 24.15 24.17 -5.88
N CYS A 18 23.04 24.91 -6.09
CA CYS A 18 22.81 25.95 -7.13
C CYS A 18 23.10 25.41 -8.54
N THR A 19 22.21 25.32 -9.55
CA THR A 19 21.25 26.30 -10.10
C THR A 19 20.38 25.64 -11.20
N ALA A 20 19.17 26.15 -11.43
CA ALA A 20 18.44 26.11 -12.70
C ALA A 20 17.73 27.48 -12.87
N PRO A 21 17.16 27.87 -14.04
CA PRO A 21 17.39 27.50 -15.44
C PRO A 21 17.75 28.74 -16.32
N ASP A 22 18.20 28.55 -17.56
CA ASP A 22 18.27 29.65 -18.55
C ASP A 22 17.34 29.39 -19.73
N GLN A 23 16.44 30.36 -19.94
CA GLN A 23 15.61 30.51 -21.13
C GLN A 23 16.45 31.17 -22.22
N ASN A 24 16.38 30.66 -23.45
CA ASN A 24 16.83 31.43 -24.61
C ASN A 24 15.68 31.63 -25.61
N LYS A 25 15.67 32.87 -26.08
CA LYS A 25 14.68 33.59 -26.85
C LYS A 25 15.10 33.59 -28.33
N ASP A 26 14.17 34.04 -29.18
CA ASP A 26 14.29 34.40 -30.60
C ASP A 26 14.02 33.22 -31.54
N ALA A 27 13.22 33.31 -32.60
CA ALA A 27 12.89 34.45 -33.48
C ALA A 27 11.52 34.14 -34.15
N ALA A 28 10.57 35.07 -34.31
CA ALA A 28 10.41 36.04 -35.41
C ALA A 28 8.99 35.88 -36.04
N ALA A 29 8.27 37.00 -36.14
CA ALA A 29 7.14 37.26 -37.06
C ALA A 29 7.61 38.39 -38.03
N PRO A 30 6.87 38.89 -39.06
CA PRO A 30 5.43 38.76 -39.44
C PRO A 30 5.21 38.76 -41.02
N PRO A 31 4.15 39.32 -41.68
CA PRO A 31 2.65 39.19 -41.68
C PRO A 31 2.05 38.90 -43.12
N PRO A 32 0.82 39.34 -43.56
CA PRO A 32 -0.55 38.85 -43.26
C PRO A 32 -1.50 38.63 -44.51
N ALA A 33 -2.80 38.37 -44.24
CA ALA A 33 -4.02 38.39 -45.09
C ALA A 33 -4.30 37.11 -45.93
N GLU A 34 -5.51 36.55 -46.04
CA GLU A 34 -6.82 37.15 -46.33
C GLU A 34 -8.01 36.18 -46.04
N VAL A 35 -9.12 36.76 -45.54
CA VAL A 35 -10.59 36.50 -45.60
C VAL A 35 -11.20 35.10 -45.95
N ALA A 36 -12.24 34.73 -45.17
CA ALA A 36 -13.11 33.53 -45.21
C ALA A 36 -14.18 33.51 -46.36
N PRO A 37 -15.03 32.45 -46.53
CA PRO A 37 -16.23 32.29 -45.68
C PRO A 37 -16.77 30.86 -45.39
N ALA A 38 -17.52 30.81 -44.29
CA ALA A 38 -18.65 29.99 -43.79
C ALA A 38 -19.23 28.72 -44.49
N ALA A 39 -19.67 27.82 -43.59
CA ALA A 39 -20.78 26.83 -43.63
C ALA A 39 -20.61 25.59 -44.53
N GLY A 40 -20.86 24.35 -44.11
CA GLY A 40 -21.40 23.74 -42.89
C GLY A 40 -21.96 22.36 -43.27
N ALA A 41 -21.71 21.32 -42.45
CA ALA A 41 -22.56 20.13 -42.19
C ALA A 41 -21.73 18.86 -41.88
N ASP A 42 -21.81 18.50 -40.59
CA ASP A 42 -22.05 17.15 -40.05
C ASP A 42 -21.06 16.00 -40.35
N ALA A 43 -20.17 15.74 -39.38
CA ALA A 43 -19.64 14.41 -39.13
C ALA A 43 -19.27 14.24 -37.64
N GLY A 44 -20.20 13.66 -36.87
CA GLY A 44 -19.95 12.81 -35.70
C GLY A 44 -19.04 13.36 -34.59
N ALA A 45 -19.66 13.93 -33.55
CA ALA A 45 -18.99 14.23 -32.29
C ALA A 45 -18.43 12.94 -31.63
N PRO A 46 -17.14 12.88 -31.25
CA PRO A 46 -16.66 11.88 -30.30
C PRO A 46 -17.13 12.27 -28.89
N PRO A 47 -17.47 11.30 -28.00
CA PRO A 47 -17.90 11.62 -26.64
C PRO A 47 -16.75 12.30 -25.89
N ALA A 48 -17.10 13.38 -25.18
CA ALA A 48 -16.18 14.16 -24.37
C ALA A 48 -15.51 13.26 -23.31
N THR A 49 -14.19 13.11 -23.42
CA THR A 49 -13.34 12.61 -22.34
C THR A 49 -13.29 13.65 -21.23
N ASP A 50 -13.84 13.30 -20.08
CA ASP A 50 -13.71 14.03 -18.82
C ASP A 50 -12.25 13.99 -18.35
N PRO A 51 -11.52 15.12 -18.28
CA PRO A 51 -10.12 15.15 -17.91
C PRO A 51 -9.96 15.32 -16.39
N ALA A 52 -10.37 14.32 -15.60
CA ALA A 52 -10.06 14.29 -14.16
C ALA A 52 -10.18 12.92 -13.47
N ALA A 53 -10.28 11.81 -14.20
CA ALA A 53 -10.16 10.48 -13.58
C ALA A 53 -8.68 10.04 -13.64
N PRO A 54 -8.04 9.67 -12.50
CA PRO A 54 -6.74 9.00 -12.57
C PRO A 54 -6.89 7.76 -13.46
N PRO A 55 -5.88 7.43 -14.30
CA PRO A 55 -5.98 6.30 -15.20
C PRO A 55 -6.24 5.07 -14.36
N SER A 56 -7.44 4.49 -14.51
CA SER A 56 -7.75 3.17 -14.01
C SER A 56 -6.83 2.24 -14.78
N ALA A 57 -5.71 1.85 -14.19
CA ALA A 57 -4.79 0.90 -14.78
C ALA A 57 -5.55 -0.42 -14.93
N LYS A 58 -6.16 -0.62 -16.10
CA LYS A 58 -6.81 -1.86 -16.47
C LYS A 58 -5.72 -2.92 -16.48
N ILE A 59 -5.73 -3.75 -15.44
CA ILE A 59 -4.92 -4.96 -15.34
C ILE A 59 -5.15 -5.76 -16.64
N GLY A 60 -4.08 -5.99 -17.40
CA GLY A 60 -4.13 -6.79 -18.62
C GLY A 60 -4.68 -8.18 -18.30
N ALA A 61 -5.35 -8.83 -19.26
CA ALA A 61 -5.90 -10.17 -19.07
C ALA A 61 -4.84 -11.22 -18.63
N ASP A 62 -3.57 -10.94 -18.91
CA ASP A 62 -2.39 -11.69 -18.51
C ASP A 62 -1.98 -11.49 -17.04
N GLN A 63 -2.52 -10.47 -16.37
CA GLN A 63 -2.21 -10.09 -14.97
C GLN A 63 -3.36 -10.46 -14.02
N VAL A 64 -4.56 -10.74 -14.55
CA VAL A 64 -5.70 -11.22 -13.77
C VAL A 64 -5.35 -12.57 -13.14
N GLY A 65 -5.44 -12.67 -11.80
CA GLY A 65 -5.12 -13.89 -11.04
C GLY A 65 -3.63 -14.09 -10.71
N LYS A 66 -2.75 -13.15 -11.07
CA LYS A 66 -1.31 -13.22 -10.74
C LYS A 66 -0.88 -12.21 -9.66
N LEU A 67 -1.62 -11.11 -9.52
CA LEU A 67 -1.33 -10.04 -8.57
C LEU A 67 -2.29 -10.11 -7.37
N SER A 68 -1.70 -10.25 -6.19
CA SER A 68 -2.44 -10.11 -4.93
C SER A 68 -2.89 -8.67 -4.74
N PRO A 69 -4.09 -8.41 -4.19
CA PRO A 69 -4.49 -7.08 -3.74
C PRO A 69 -3.66 -6.59 -2.53
N VAL A 70 -2.82 -7.46 -1.95
CA VAL A 70 -1.90 -7.15 -0.84
C VAL A 70 -0.47 -7.19 -1.35
N PRO A 71 0.08 -6.07 -1.89
CA PRO A 71 1.49 -6.00 -2.26
C PRO A 71 2.38 -6.08 -1.01
N ALA A 72 2.06 -5.27 -0.01
CA ALA A 72 2.59 -5.35 1.34
C ALA A 72 1.59 -4.76 2.32
N PHE A 73 1.62 -5.23 3.56
CA PHE A 73 0.74 -4.77 4.62
C PHE A 73 1.48 -4.79 5.95
N LYS A 74 1.30 -3.73 6.73
CA LYS A 74 1.76 -3.69 8.12
C LYS A 74 0.60 -3.34 9.03
N GLY A 75 0.36 -4.20 10.02
CA GLY A 75 -0.70 -4.02 10.99
C GLY A 75 -0.22 -4.17 12.42
N PHE A 76 -0.95 -3.54 13.33
CA PHE A 76 -0.66 -3.50 14.76
C PHE A 76 -1.98 -3.59 15.52
N GLY A 77 -1.97 -4.29 16.65
CA GLY A 77 -3.04 -4.26 17.63
C GLY A 77 -2.46 -4.30 19.04
N GLU A 78 -3.32 -4.44 20.04
CA GLU A 78 -2.90 -4.44 21.44
C GLU A 78 -1.90 -5.59 21.72
N HIS A 79 -0.63 -5.23 21.93
CA HIS A 79 0.48 -6.16 22.19
C HIS A 79 0.88 -7.11 21.04
N TRP A 80 0.45 -6.85 19.80
CA TRP A 80 0.84 -7.65 18.64
C TRP A 80 1.03 -6.83 17.36
N SER A 81 1.77 -7.37 16.40
CA SER A 81 1.94 -6.79 15.08
C SER A 81 2.15 -7.85 14.01
N ILE A 82 1.76 -7.52 12.78
CA ILE A 82 1.88 -8.38 11.61
C ILE A 82 2.52 -7.61 10.45
N ASP A 83 3.45 -8.25 9.76
CA ASP A 83 4.05 -7.80 8.52
C ASP A 83 3.76 -8.84 7.44
N ILE A 84 3.21 -8.40 6.31
CA ILE A 84 2.82 -9.26 5.20
C ILE A 84 3.46 -8.69 3.94
N GLN A 85 4.19 -9.53 3.20
CA GLN A 85 4.88 -9.13 1.98
C GLN A 85 4.54 -10.11 0.87
N SER A 86 4.04 -9.60 -0.25
CA SER A 86 3.82 -10.43 -1.44
C SER A 86 5.15 -11.00 -1.93
N THR A 87 5.16 -12.31 -2.15
CA THR A 87 6.29 -13.02 -2.77
C THR A 87 6.01 -13.34 -4.25
N GLY A 88 4.91 -12.80 -4.80
CA GLY A 88 4.43 -13.10 -6.16
C GLY A 88 3.42 -14.25 -6.21
N GLU A 89 2.73 -14.36 -7.34
CA GLU A 89 1.75 -15.42 -7.63
C GLU A 89 0.68 -15.62 -6.55
N MET A 90 0.21 -14.53 -5.92
CA MET A 90 -0.76 -14.53 -4.82
C MET A 90 -0.24 -15.06 -3.46
N ASN A 91 1.04 -15.38 -3.35
CA ASN A 91 1.67 -15.84 -2.12
C ASN A 91 2.28 -14.67 -1.34
N HIS A 92 2.36 -14.85 -0.02
CA HIS A 92 2.89 -13.85 0.90
C HIS A 92 3.76 -14.53 1.95
N LYS A 93 4.83 -13.84 2.34
CA LYS A 93 5.51 -14.07 3.60
C LYS A 93 4.74 -13.33 4.70
N VAL A 94 4.58 -13.95 5.85
CA VAL A 94 3.96 -13.36 7.04
C VAL A 94 4.92 -13.45 8.21
N ASP A 95 5.12 -12.34 8.91
CA ASP A 95 5.82 -12.30 10.19
C ASP A 95 4.85 -11.76 11.26
N LEU A 96 4.58 -12.56 12.30
CA LEU A 96 3.70 -12.21 13.42
C LEU A 96 4.53 -12.06 14.70
N THR A 97 4.32 -10.97 15.42
CA THR A 97 4.92 -10.71 16.73
C THR A 97 3.81 -10.48 17.75
N TRP A 98 3.87 -11.09 18.92
CA TRP A 98 2.86 -10.92 19.99
C TRP A 98 3.47 -10.96 21.38
N GLY A 99 2.63 -10.81 22.41
CA GLY A 99 3.08 -10.77 23.81
C GLY A 99 4.01 -9.58 24.07
N SER A 100 3.69 -8.41 23.52
CA SER A 100 4.54 -7.19 23.58
C SER A 100 5.94 -7.39 23.00
N GLY A 101 6.08 -8.25 22.00
CA GLY A 101 7.36 -8.53 21.35
C GLY A 101 8.13 -9.73 21.92
N GLY A 102 7.60 -10.36 22.97
CA GLY A 102 8.21 -11.55 23.58
C GLY A 102 8.09 -12.81 22.72
N GLU A 103 7.11 -12.86 21.82
CA GLU A 103 6.86 -13.99 20.95
C GLU A 103 6.87 -13.58 19.48
N LYS A 104 7.43 -14.45 18.63
CA LYS A 104 7.56 -14.22 17.19
C LYS A 104 7.45 -15.53 16.42
N ALA A 105 6.79 -15.48 15.27
CA ALA A 105 6.71 -16.58 14.32
C ALA A 105 6.61 -16.06 12.88
N SER A 106 7.05 -16.89 11.94
CA SER A 106 7.00 -16.59 10.51
C SER A 106 6.27 -17.69 9.77
N GLY A 107 5.59 -17.33 8.68
CA GLY A 107 4.73 -18.21 7.94
C GLY A 107 4.55 -17.78 6.51
N THR A 108 3.65 -18.48 5.84
CA THR A 108 3.22 -18.14 4.48
C THR A 108 1.70 -18.08 4.42
N ALA A 109 1.18 -17.20 3.58
CA ALA A 109 -0.24 -17.09 3.32
C ALA A 109 -0.52 -16.81 1.85
N ARG A 110 -1.67 -17.26 1.37
CA ARG A 110 -2.10 -17.11 -0.01
C ARG A 110 -3.44 -16.38 -0.08
N TYR A 111 -3.55 -15.46 -1.04
CA TYR A 111 -4.85 -14.92 -1.42
C TYR A 111 -5.53 -15.88 -2.40
N ASN A 112 -6.64 -16.49 -1.98
CA ASN A 112 -7.38 -17.47 -2.78
C ASN A 112 -8.54 -16.87 -3.58
N GLY A 113 -8.63 -15.53 -3.61
CA GLY A 113 -9.77 -14.81 -4.16
C GLY A 113 -10.74 -14.35 -3.09
N GLN A 114 -11.72 -13.54 -3.52
CA GLN A 114 -12.76 -13.01 -2.66
C GLN A 114 -13.70 -14.13 -2.23
N PRO A 115 -13.99 -14.32 -0.93
CA PRO A 115 -15.05 -15.24 -0.51
C PRO A 115 -16.40 -14.82 -1.09
N ALA A 116 -17.18 -15.78 -1.60
CA ALA A 116 -18.40 -15.51 -2.37
C ALA A 116 -19.45 -14.71 -1.58
N ASP A 117 -19.54 -14.94 -0.26
CA ASP A 117 -20.52 -14.33 0.63
C ASP A 117 -19.95 -13.17 1.47
N ALA A 118 -18.72 -12.71 1.16
CA ALA A 118 -18.05 -11.65 1.89
C ALA A 118 -18.16 -10.28 1.19
N PRO A 119 -18.15 -9.16 1.94
CA PRO A 119 -18.04 -7.82 1.36
C PRO A 119 -16.79 -7.70 0.48
N SER A 120 -16.90 -7.04 -0.67
CA SER A 120 -15.77 -6.85 -1.61
C SER A 120 -14.58 -6.06 -1.04
N THR A 121 -14.75 -5.47 0.15
CA THR A 121 -13.72 -4.77 0.91
C THR A 121 -12.93 -5.67 1.84
N LEU A 122 -13.34 -6.93 2.03
CA LEU A 122 -12.66 -7.91 2.86
C LEU A 122 -11.68 -8.72 2.01
N ILE A 123 -10.40 -8.67 2.35
CA ILE A 123 -9.37 -9.54 1.80
C ILE A 123 -9.09 -10.64 2.82
N VAL A 124 -9.08 -11.90 2.37
CA VAL A 124 -8.75 -13.05 3.22
C VAL A 124 -7.51 -13.75 2.69
N LEU A 125 -6.49 -13.86 3.53
CA LEU A 125 -5.30 -14.67 3.27
C LEU A 125 -5.35 -15.91 4.15
N SER A 126 -5.02 -17.07 3.58
CA SER A 126 -4.98 -18.35 4.31
C SER A 126 -3.64 -19.04 4.13
N GLY A 127 -3.12 -19.65 5.18
CA GLY A 127 -1.88 -20.41 5.12
C GLY A 127 -1.48 -20.97 6.47
N GLU A 128 -0.19 -20.94 6.78
CA GLU A 128 0.35 -21.51 8.00
C GLU A 128 1.38 -20.59 8.65
N LEU A 129 1.41 -20.60 9.98
CA LEU A 129 2.40 -19.90 10.81
C LEU A 129 3.26 -20.95 11.53
N ASN A 130 4.58 -20.83 11.41
CA ASN A 130 5.52 -21.75 12.07
C ASN A 130 5.74 -21.30 13.52
N THR A 131 4.97 -21.88 14.43
CA THR A 131 5.09 -21.62 15.87
C THR A 131 6.10 -22.57 16.53
N LYS A 132 6.39 -22.36 17.82
CA LYS A 132 7.22 -23.27 18.63
C LYS A 132 6.62 -24.69 18.72
N ASP A 133 5.29 -24.81 18.60
CA ASP A 133 4.56 -26.08 18.64
C ASP A 133 4.29 -26.67 17.24
N GLY A 134 5.01 -26.17 16.23
CA GLY A 134 4.88 -26.59 14.83
C GLY A 134 4.08 -25.60 13.97
N ALA A 135 3.91 -25.96 12.69
CA ALA A 135 3.09 -25.22 11.75
C ALA A 135 1.62 -25.28 12.18
N LYS A 136 0.99 -24.10 12.28
CA LYS A 136 -0.42 -23.94 12.63
C LYS A 136 -1.17 -23.27 11.49
N PRO A 137 -2.37 -23.75 11.10
CA PRO A 137 -3.22 -23.02 10.19
C PRO A 137 -3.46 -21.58 10.65
N MET A 138 -3.43 -20.65 9.70
CA MET A 138 -3.59 -19.23 9.92
C MET A 138 -4.52 -18.62 8.89
N THR A 139 -5.42 -17.75 9.35
CA THR A 139 -6.27 -16.91 8.51
C THR A 139 -6.07 -15.45 8.90
N ILE A 140 -5.88 -14.60 7.89
CA ILE A 140 -5.73 -13.15 8.06
C ILE A 140 -6.86 -12.47 7.29
N GLU A 141 -7.61 -11.64 7.99
CA GLU A 141 -8.70 -10.85 7.45
C GLU A 141 -8.30 -9.38 7.46
N ILE A 142 -8.20 -8.76 6.28
CA ILE A 142 -7.92 -7.32 6.14
C ILE A 142 -9.17 -6.70 5.53
N SER A 143 -9.80 -5.78 6.23
CA SER A 143 -10.98 -5.09 5.73
C SER A 143 -10.73 -3.60 5.54
N ARG A 144 -11.23 -3.04 4.43
CA ARG A 144 -11.26 -1.59 4.22
C ARG A 144 -12.29 -0.94 5.12
N LYS A 145 -11.89 -0.76 6.37
CA LYS A 145 -12.63 -0.11 7.43
C LYS A 145 -11.66 0.78 8.18
N GLU A 146 -12.06 2.03 8.37
CA GLU A 146 -11.31 3.00 9.15
C GLU A 146 -11.05 2.48 10.56
N CYS A 147 -9.80 2.62 11.00
CA CYS A 147 -9.30 2.15 12.27
C CYS A 147 -8.42 3.24 12.88
N ILE A 148 -8.48 3.42 14.20
CA ILE A 148 -7.63 4.38 14.92
C ILE A 148 -6.77 3.57 15.88
N ASP A 149 -5.45 3.74 15.79
CA ASP A 149 -4.50 3.06 16.67
C ASP A 149 -4.39 3.76 18.04
N ASP A 150 -3.64 3.16 18.97
CA ASP A 150 -3.42 3.72 20.31
C ASP A 150 -2.66 5.06 20.31
N GLY A 151 -2.06 5.43 19.18
CA GLY A 151 -1.38 6.70 18.95
C GLY A 151 -2.27 7.76 18.31
N ASP A 152 -3.59 7.55 18.26
CA ASP A 152 -4.58 8.38 17.58
C ASP A 152 -4.35 8.51 16.05
N ASN A 153 -3.55 7.62 15.45
CA ASN A 153 -3.32 7.62 14.02
C ASN A 153 -4.45 6.89 13.31
N LYS A 154 -4.94 7.51 12.23
CA LYS A 154 -5.97 6.94 11.39
C LYS A 154 -5.35 6.03 10.33
N HIS A 155 -5.85 4.81 10.28
CA HIS A 155 -5.53 3.79 9.29
C HIS A 155 -6.73 3.46 8.42
N MET A 156 -6.48 3.10 7.17
CA MET A 156 -7.55 2.81 6.21
C MET A 156 -7.99 1.35 6.20
N GLN A 157 -7.25 0.47 6.89
CA GLN A 157 -7.60 -0.92 7.05
C GLN A 157 -7.69 -1.31 8.53
N SER A 158 -8.58 -2.26 8.80
CA SER A 158 -8.55 -3.04 10.03
C SER A 158 -8.13 -4.47 9.70
N VAL A 159 -7.49 -5.13 10.64
CA VAL A 159 -6.96 -6.48 10.49
C VAL A 159 -7.30 -7.36 11.68
N ALA A 160 -7.66 -8.60 11.38
CA ALA A 160 -7.79 -9.68 12.35
C ALA A 160 -6.91 -10.86 11.90
N VAL A 161 -6.24 -11.51 12.85
CA VAL A 161 -5.42 -12.69 12.60
C VAL A 161 -5.90 -13.81 13.52
N HIS A 162 -6.21 -14.95 12.91
CA HIS A 162 -6.54 -16.19 13.62
C HIS A 162 -5.47 -17.23 13.32
N VAL A 163 -4.91 -17.83 14.37
CA VAL A 163 -3.94 -18.93 14.27
C VAL A 163 -4.46 -20.07 15.14
N ASP A 164 -4.57 -21.26 14.59
CA ASP A 164 -5.12 -22.41 15.30
C ASP A 164 -4.31 -22.70 16.58
N GLY A 165 -5.01 -22.71 17.72
CA GLY A 165 -4.42 -22.95 19.04
C GLY A 165 -3.80 -21.73 19.72
N LEU A 166 -3.91 -20.54 19.13
CA LEU A 166 -3.59 -19.27 19.78
C LEU A 166 -4.86 -18.45 20.03
N ASP A 167 -4.76 -17.47 20.93
CA ASP A 167 -5.81 -16.45 21.08
C ASP A 167 -5.95 -15.63 19.79
N LYS A 168 -7.16 -15.17 19.51
CA LYS A 168 -7.44 -14.38 18.32
C LYS A 168 -6.84 -12.98 18.46
N PHE A 169 -6.15 -12.54 17.41
CA PHE A 169 -5.55 -11.21 17.33
C PHE A 169 -6.52 -10.28 16.59
N ASP A 170 -7.42 -9.65 17.34
CA ASP A 170 -8.46 -8.76 16.81
C ASP A 170 -8.15 -7.29 17.06
N GLY A 171 -8.93 -6.41 16.44
CA GLY A 171 -8.87 -4.97 16.67
C GLY A 171 -7.63 -4.29 16.11
N GLY A 172 -6.90 -4.97 15.21
CA GLY A 172 -5.69 -4.39 14.63
C GLY A 172 -6.02 -3.32 13.58
N CYS A 173 -5.17 -2.30 13.51
CA CYS A 173 -5.17 -1.27 12.48
C CYS A 173 -3.95 -1.45 11.57
N GLY A 174 -4.03 -1.04 10.31
CA GLY A 174 -2.87 -1.09 9.43
C GLY A 174 -3.09 -0.48 8.07
N ASP A 175 -2.02 -0.46 7.28
CA ASP A 175 -2.02 0.12 5.94
C ASP A 175 -1.43 -0.84 4.92
N LEU A 176 -2.02 -0.80 3.72
CA LEU A 176 -1.43 -1.39 2.54
C LEU A 176 -0.31 -0.46 2.06
N ALA A 177 0.92 -0.97 2.02
CA ALA A 177 2.04 -0.24 1.44
C ALA A 177 2.05 -0.43 -0.08
N VAL A 178 2.14 0.67 -0.82
CA VAL A 178 2.39 0.66 -2.26
C VAL A 178 3.88 0.98 -2.44
N TYR A 179 4.65 0.01 -2.94
CA TYR A 179 6.05 0.21 -3.32
C TYR A 179 6.17 0.52 -4.81
#